data_AF-A0AA88EDP7-F1
#
_entry.id   AF-A0AA88EDP7-F1
#
_cell.length_a   1.000
_cell.length_b   1.000
_cell.length_c   1.000
_cell.angle_alpha   90.00
_cell.angle_beta   90.00
_cell.angle_gamma   90.00
#
_symmetry.space_group_name_H-M   'P 1'
#
loop_
_entity.id
_entity.type
_entity.pdbx_description
1 polymer ?
#
loop_
_entity_poly.entity_id
_entity_poly.type
_entity_poly.pdbx_seq_one_letter_code
_entity_poly.pdbx_strand_id
1 'polypeptide(L)'
;MITEEALPTYQSRLNGTEIFHDKSGADQTPWAIWSRGWSAEENRHGDLLNKYLYLSGRVDMNQVETTVQYLIRSGMDIGTGSNPYLLTIYTSFQERATAISHGNTAKLAMQRGDRKLAQICGIIAADEKRHESAYSKIAEKLFEVDANDMVVAFAEMMRRKISMPAHFMYDGFDPNLFHHFSIVASRLGVYSA
;
A
#
# COMPACT_ATOMS: atom_id res chain seq x y z
N MET A 1 3.18 8.68 -1.29
CA MET A 1 2.17 9.76 -1.28
C MET A 1 1.07 9.48 -2.28
N ILE A 2 1.28 9.56 -3.61
CA ILE A 2 0.21 9.26 -4.59
C ILE A 2 -0.43 7.89 -4.36
N THR A 3 0.39 6.88 -4.05
CA THR A 3 -0.10 5.54 -3.65
C THR A 3 -0.95 5.61 -2.38
N GLU A 4 -0.57 6.35 -1.34
CA GLU A 4 -1.38 6.46 -0.11
C GLU A 4 -2.73 7.12 -0.35
N GLU A 5 -2.77 8.14 -1.22
CA GLU A 5 -4.01 8.87 -1.55
C GLU A 5 -5.03 8.02 -2.30
N ALA A 6 -4.61 6.89 -2.89
CA ALA A 6 -5.51 5.94 -3.52
C ALA A 6 -6.19 4.97 -2.52
N LEU A 7 -6.16 5.29 -1.22
CA LEU A 7 -6.83 4.55 -0.15
C LEU A 7 -8.27 4.09 -0.45
N PRO A 8 -9.15 4.87 -1.11
CA PRO A 8 -10.49 4.38 -1.45
C PRO A 8 -10.49 3.09 -2.26
N THR A 9 -9.49 2.91 -3.15
CA THR A 9 -9.30 1.68 -3.93
C THR A 9 -8.95 0.50 -3.03
N TYR A 10 -8.10 0.71 -2.01
CA TYR A 10 -7.63 -0.35 -1.13
C TYR A 10 -8.72 -0.83 -0.18
N GLN A 11 -9.45 0.10 0.43
CA GLN A 11 -10.63 -0.25 1.24
C GLN A 11 -11.69 -0.98 0.39
N SER A 12 -11.92 -0.52 -0.84
CA SER A 12 -12.83 -1.21 -1.78
C SER A 12 -12.35 -2.62 -2.10
N ARG A 13 -11.03 -2.86 -2.17
CA ARG A 13 -10.48 -4.20 -2.38
C ARG A 13 -10.63 -5.09 -1.15
N LEU A 14 -10.36 -4.60 0.05
CA LEU A 14 -10.66 -5.36 1.28
C LEU A 14 -12.15 -5.75 1.31
N ASN A 15 -13.03 -4.77 1.07
CA ASN A 15 -14.47 -4.98 1.11
C ASN A 15 -14.99 -5.90 0.00
N GLY A 16 -14.38 -5.91 -1.19
CA GLY A 16 -14.82 -6.79 -2.26
C GLY A 16 -14.40 -8.26 -2.11
N THR A 17 -13.87 -8.68 -0.96
CA THR A 17 -13.66 -10.11 -0.65
C THR A 17 -14.91 -10.72 -0.04
N GLU A 18 -14.95 -12.04 0.14
CA GLU A 18 -16.06 -12.64 0.89
C GLU A 18 -15.88 -12.55 2.42
N ILE A 19 -14.64 -12.32 2.89
CA ILE A 19 -14.27 -12.42 4.31
C ILE A 19 -14.07 -11.05 4.98
N PHE A 20 -13.29 -10.16 4.36
CA PHE A 20 -13.03 -8.81 4.87
C PHE A 20 -14.16 -7.81 4.56
N HIS A 21 -15.25 -8.28 3.98
CA HIS A 21 -16.38 -7.47 3.58
C HIS A 21 -17.11 -6.82 4.76
N ASP A 22 -17.36 -5.53 4.61
CA ASP A 22 -18.31 -4.77 5.40
C ASP A 22 -19.59 -4.54 4.58
N LYS A 23 -20.67 -5.26 4.91
CA LYS A 23 -21.93 -5.21 4.15
C LYS A 23 -22.74 -3.94 4.39
N SER A 24 -22.64 -3.36 5.59
CA SER A 24 -23.44 -2.18 5.99
C SER A 24 -22.64 -0.89 6.06
N GLY A 25 -21.31 -0.97 5.98
CA GLY A 25 -20.40 0.13 6.31
C GLY A 25 -20.17 0.30 7.82
N ALA A 26 -20.83 -0.54 8.64
CA ALA A 26 -20.74 -0.54 10.09
C ALA A 26 -20.85 -1.94 10.69
N ASP A 27 -20.57 -3.00 9.90
CA ASP A 27 -20.65 -4.37 10.38
C ASP A 27 -19.75 -4.56 11.61
N GLN A 28 -20.24 -5.33 12.59
CA GLN A 28 -19.53 -5.59 13.84
C GLN A 28 -18.68 -6.87 13.78
N THR A 29 -18.48 -7.43 12.58
CA THR A 29 -17.55 -8.55 12.42
C THR A 29 -16.12 -8.07 12.71
N PRO A 30 -15.25 -8.91 13.31
CA PRO A 30 -13.86 -8.54 13.55
C PRO A 30 -13.13 -8.08 12.27
N TRP A 31 -13.48 -8.67 11.13
CA TRP A 31 -12.90 -8.32 9.83
C TRP A 31 -13.31 -6.94 9.33
N ALA A 32 -14.59 -6.57 9.46
CA ALA A 32 -15.06 -5.24 9.10
C ALA A 32 -14.50 -4.17 10.06
N ILE A 33 -14.41 -4.48 11.36
CA ILE A 33 -13.75 -3.61 12.35
C ILE A 33 -12.27 -3.40 11.99
N TRP A 34 -11.55 -4.46 11.63
CA TRP A 34 -10.17 -4.37 11.15
C TRP A 34 -10.07 -3.51 9.89
N SER A 35 -10.87 -3.80 8.85
CA SER A 35 -10.86 -3.06 7.57
C SER A 35 -11.06 -1.55 7.77
N ARG A 36 -12.04 -1.15 8.59
CA ARG A 36 -12.28 0.26 8.91
C ARG A 36 -11.18 0.86 9.79
N GLY A 37 -10.69 0.11 10.78
CA GLY A 37 -9.61 0.56 11.67
C GLY A 37 -8.29 0.78 10.92
N TRP A 38 -7.90 -0.19 10.08
CA TRP A 38 -6.75 -0.08 9.17
C TRP A 38 -6.91 1.14 8.25
N SER A 39 -8.05 1.28 7.57
CA SER A 39 -8.29 2.41 6.66
C SER A 39 -8.20 3.77 7.38
N ALA A 40 -8.67 3.85 8.62
CA ALA A 40 -8.55 5.06 9.44
C ALA A 40 -7.09 5.37 9.82
N GLU A 41 -6.28 4.34 10.09
CA GLU A 41 -4.84 4.52 10.32
C GLU A 41 -4.12 5.00 9.05
N GLU A 42 -4.39 4.36 7.91
CA GLU A 42 -3.80 4.63 6.58
C GLU A 42 -4.11 6.04 6.06
N ASN A 43 -5.31 6.55 6.29
CA ASN A 43 -5.71 7.87 5.80
C ASN A 43 -4.72 8.97 6.24
N ARG A 44 -4.14 8.83 7.45
CA ARG A 44 -3.18 9.79 8.00
C ARG A 44 -1.87 9.85 7.21
N HIS A 45 -1.51 8.78 6.50
CA HIS A 45 -0.26 8.71 5.74
C HIS A 45 -0.30 9.62 4.52
N GLY A 46 -1.35 9.50 3.70
CA GLY A 46 -1.63 10.39 2.57
C GLY A 46 -1.72 11.85 3.04
N ASP A 47 -2.55 12.09 4.05
CA ASP A 47 -2.77 13.42 4.65
C ASP A 47 -1.47 14.14 5.06
N LEU A 48 -0.56 13.42 5.73
CA LEU A 48 0.68 13.98 6.26
C LEU A 48 1.69 14.23 5.13
N LEU A 49 1.84 13.28 4.21
CA LEU A 49 2.75 13.42 3.07
C LEU A 49 2.28 14.50 2.10
N ASN A 50 0.97 14.62 1.88
CA ASN A 50 0.38 15.65 1.03
C ASN A 50 0.70 17.05 1.55
N LYS A 51 0.38 17.33 2.81
CA LYS A 51 0.65 18.62 3.45
C LYS A 51 2.15 18.92 3.49
N TYR A 52 3.00 17.93 3.73
CA TYR A 52 4.46 18.11 3.64
C TYR A 52 4.91 18.50 2.24
N LEU A 53 4.47 17.80 1.19
CA LEU A 53 4.83 18.09 -0.20
C LEU A 53 4.31 19.46 -0.64
N TYR A 54 3.07 19.80 -0.30
CA TYR A 54 2.47 21.11 -0.57
C TYR A 54 3.31 22.24 0.04
N LEU A 55 3.64 22.15 1.33
CA LEU A 55 4.42 23.17 2.04
C LEU A 55 5.89 23.21 1.60
N SER A 56 6.42 22.13 1.04
CA SER A 56 7.81 22.08 0.58
C SER A 56 8.09 23.06 -0.57
N GLY A 57 7.09 23.35 -1.41
CA GLY A 57 7.26 24.15 -2.64
C GLY A 57 8.19 23.49 -3.68
N ARG A 58 8.47 22.18 -3.56
CA ARG A 58 9.44 21.45 -4.41
C ARG A 58 8.80 20.67 -5.55
N VAL A 59 7.48 20.49 -5.53
CA VAL A 59 6.73 19.69 -6.50
C VAL A 59 5.53 20.46 -7.04
N ASP A 60 5.09 20.11 -8.24
CA ASP A 60 3.85 20.62 -8.82
C ASP A 60 2.66 19.85 -8.24
N MET A 61 1.96 20.46 -7.29
CA MET A 61 0.82 19.82 -6.64
C MET A 61 -0.36 19.60 -7.59
N ASN A 62 -0.53 20.42 -8.63
CA ASN A 62 -1.60 20.21 -9.61
C ASN A 62 -1.37 18.92 -10.42
N GLN A 63 -0.13 18.64 -10.81
CA GLN A 63 0.21 17.38 -11.47
C GLN A 63 0.08 16.17 -10.53
N VAL A 64 0.45 16.32 -9.26
CA VAL A 64 0.29 15.28 -8.25
C VAL A 64 -1.19 14.94 -8.03
N GLU A 65 -2.05 15.95 -7.84
CA GLU A 65 -3.49 15.80 -7.65
C GLU A 65 -4.17 15.19 -8.88
N THR A 66 -3.77 15.63 -10.09
CA THR A 66 -4.21 15.04 -11.36
C THR A 66 -3.87 13.55 -11.42
N THR A 67 -2.66 13.19 -11.02
CA THR A 67 -2.19 11.79 -11.00
C THR A 67 -2.98 10.94 -10.00
N VAL A 68 -3.26 11.47 -8.81
CA VAL A 68 -4.11 10.81 -7.81
C VAL A 68 -5.52 10.57 -8.37
N GLN A 69 -6.10 11.58 -9.02
CA GLN A 69 -7.44 11.47 -9.61
C GLN A 69 -7.49 10.38 -10.69
N TYR A 70 -6.48 10.31 -11.57
CA TYR A 70 -6.37 9.22 -12.54
C TYR A 70 -6.22 7.87 -11.86
N LEU A 71 -5.36 7.76 -10.85
CA LEU A 71 -5.10 6.49 -10.18
C LEU A 71 -6.34 5.94 -9.47
N ILE A 72 -7.06 6.77 -8.70
CA ILE A 72 -8.30 6.37 -8.03
C ILE A 72 -9.34 5.90 -9.05
N ARG A 73 -9.48 6.63 -10.18
CA ARG A 73 -10.42 6.29 -11.24
C ARG A 73 -10.04 4.99 -11.96
N SER A 74 -8.76 4.74 -12.16
CA SER A 74 -8.25 3.51 -12.77
C SER A 74 -8.39 2.30 -11.85
N GLY A 75 -8.37 2.52 -10.53
CA GLY A 75 -8.35 1.46 -9.54
C GLY A 75 -7.07 0.65 -9.62
N MET A 76 -7.16 -0.65 -9.29
CA MET A 76 -6.04 -1.58 -9.41
C MET A 76 -6.55 -2.98 -9.73
N ASP A 77 -5.75 -3.75 -10.48
CA ASP A 77 -5.90 -5.20 -10.60
C ASP A 77 -4.65 -5.90 -10.06
N ILE A 78 -4.82 -6.59 -8.95
CA ILE A 78 -3.75 -7.30 -8.25
C ILE A 78 -3.88 -8.82 -8.42
N GLY A 79 -4.81 -9.28 -9.27
CA GLY A 79 -4.97 -10.69 -9.62
C GLY A 79 -5.49 -11.58 -8.49
N THR A 80 -6.01 -11.03 -7.39
CA THR A 80 -6.51 -11.80 -6.24
C THR A 80 -7.97 -12.23 -6.37
N GLY A 81 -8.74 -11.59 -7.26
CA GLY A 81 -10.20 -11.74 -7.30
C GLY A 81 -10.84 -11.55 -5.91
N SER A 82 -11.80 -12.40 -5.57
CA SER A 82 -12.43 -12.45 -4.24
C SER A 82 -11.71 -13.38 -3.24
N ASN A 83 -10.63 -14.05 -3.64
CA ASN A 83 -9.97 -15.08 -2.84
C ASN A 83 -9.22 -14.46 -1.63
N PRO A 84 -9.61 -14.81 -0.38
CA PRO A 84 -9.01 -14.23 0.82
C PRO A 84 -7.58 -14.71 1.09
N TYR A 85 -7.18 -15.90 0.62
CA TYR A 85 -5.81 -16.41 0.76
C TYR A 85 -4.85 -15.56 -0.07
N LEU A 86 -5.17 -15.38 -1.36
CA LEU A 86 -4.38 -14.55 -2.28
C LEU A 86 -4.26 -13.11 -1.78
N LEU A 87 -5.36 -12.53 -1.29
CA LEU A 87 -5.33 -11.18 -0.72
C LEU A 87 -4.47 -11.11 0.54
N THR A 88 -4.58 -12.08 1.45
CA THR A 88 -3.78 -12.08 2.70
C THR A 88 -2.28 -12.14 2.41
N ILE A 89 -1.87 -12.95 1.43
CA ILE A 89 -0.48 -13.02 0.96
C ILE A 89 -0.07 -11.68 0.34
N TYR A 90 -0.93 -11.11 -0.52
CA TYR A 90 -0.69 -9.83 -1.17
C TYR A 90 -0.49 -8.71 -0.16
N THR A 91 -1.40 -8.54 0.80
CA THR A 91 -1.30 -7.46 1.81
C THR A 91 -0.09 -7.67 2.72
N SER A 92 0.19 -8.89 3.17
CA SER A 92 1.41 -9.18 3.95
C SER A 92 2.68 -8.74 3.22
N PHE A 93 2.74 -8.96 1.89
CA PHE A 93 3.88 -8.53 1.09
C PHE A 93 3.94 -7.01 0.91
N GLN A 94 2.79 -6.38 0.61
CA GLN A 94 2.73 -4.94 0.34
C GLN A 94 3.05 -4.10 1.57
N GLU A 95 2.51 -4.46 2.73
CA GLU A 95 2.78 -3.77 4.01
C GLU A 95 4.26 -3.81 4.38
N ARG A 96 4.92 -4.93 4.08
CA ARG A 96 6.38 -5.03 4.23
C ARG A 96 7.11 -4.13 3.21
N ALA A 97 6.64 -4.09 1.97
CA ALA A 97 7.24 -3.29 0.92
C ALA A 97 7.15 -1.78 1.22
N THR A 98 6.01 -1.31 1.73
CA THR A 98 5.80 0.07 2.17
C THR A 98 6.63 0.38 3.43
N ALA A 99 6.68 -0.52 4.42
CA ALA A 99 7.54 -0.38 5.59
C ALA A 99 9.02 -0.18 5.21
N ILE A 100 9.52 -0.96 4.24
CA ILE A 100 10.89 -0.83 3.71
C ILE A 100 11.05 0.52 2.99
N SER A 101 10.12 0.86 2.09
CA SER A 101 10.17 2.07 1.27
C SER A 101 10.17 3.35 2.11
N HIS A 102 9.25 3.45 3.08
CA HIS A 102 9.17 4.56 4.02
C HIS A 102 10.39 4.60 4.94
N GLY A 103 10.84 3.45 5.45
CA GLY A 103 12.04 3.36 6.30
C GLY A 103 13.32 3.80 5.58
N ASN A 104 13.48 3.45 4.30
CA ASN A 104 14.63 3.88 3.49
C ASN A 104 14.54 5.36 3.14
N THR A 105 13.35 5.86 2.81
CA THR A 105 13.11 7.30 2.60
C THR A 105 13.43 8.10 3.86
N ALA A 106 13.07 7.60 5.05
CA ALA A 106 13.40 8.23 6.33
C ALA A 106 14.93 8.35 6.54
N LYS A 107 15.69 7.30 6.22
CA LYS A 107 17.16 7.32 6.28
C LYS A 107 17.74 8.34 5.32
N LEU A 108 17.26 8.39 4.07
CA LEU A 108 17.70 9.37 3.07
C LEU A 108 17.41 10.80 3.54
N ALA A 109 16.20 11.06 4.06
CA ALA A 109 15.84 12.37 4.59
C ALA A 109 16.79 12.81 5.72
N MET A 110 17.10 11.90 6.66
CA MET A 110 18.06 12.16 7.73
C MET A 110 19.46 12.49 7.19
N GLN A 111 19.95 11.72 6.22
CA GLN A 111 21.26 11.95 5.57
C GLN A 111 21.32 13.30 4.84
N ARG A 112 20.18 13.78 4.35
CA ARG A 112 20.05 15.10 3.71
C ARG A 112 19.77 16.24 4.69
N GLY A 113 19.76 15.95 6.00
CA GLY A 113 19.57 16.94 7.06
C GLY A 113 18.12 17.28 7.39
N ASP A 114 17.13 16.66 6.72
CA ASP A 114 15.71 16.86 7.03
C ASP A 114 15.24 15.87 8.10
N ARG A 115 15.44 16.27 9.35
CA ARG A 115 15.04 15.49 10.53
C ARG A 115 13.53 15.33 10.64
N LYS A 116 12.74 16.28 10.12
CA LYS A 116 11.28 16.26 10.24
C LYS A 116 10.67 15.32 9.21
N LEU A 117 11.14 15.35 7.96
CA LEU A 117 10.77 14.35 6.97
C LEU A 117 11.19 12.94 7.41
N ALA A 118 12.38 12.79 7.99
CA ALA A 118 12.80 11.50 8.53
C ALA A 118 11.84 10.97 9.61
N GLN A 119 11.36 11.85 10.50
CA GLN A 119 10.37 11.49 11.51
C GLN A 119 9.02 11.13 10.87
N ILE A 120 8.54 11.90 9.89
CA ILE A 120 7.30 11.64 9.16
C ILE A 120 7.32 10.25 8.54
N CYS A 121 8.33 9.96 7.71
CA CYS A 121 8.47 8.66 7.06
C CYS A 121 8.67 7.52 8.07
N GLY A 122 9.39 7.77 9.18
CA GLY A 122 9.61 6.78 10.23
C GLY A 122 8.34 6.41 11.00
N ILE A 123 7.44 7.36 11.25
CA ILE A 123 6.14 7.11 11.89
C ILE A 123 5.25 6.28 10.97
N ILE A 124 5.18 6.64 9.68
CA ILE A 124 4.41 5.88 8.70
C ILE A 124 4.95 4.44 8.64
N ALA A 125 6.27 4.25 8.45
CA ALA A 125 6.88 2.92 8.45
C ALA A 125 6.63 2.08 9.71
N ALA A 126 6.37 2.71 10.85
CA ALA A 126 6.02 1.99 12.09
C ALA A 126 4.58 1.47 12.08
N ASP A 127 3.65 2.20 11.44
CA ASP A 127 2.28 1.73 11.21
C ASP A 127 2.29 0.53 10.26
N GLU A 128 2.97 0.65 9.11
CA GLU A 128 3.13 -0.44 8.13
C GLU A 128 3.64 -1.73 8.77
N LYS A 129 4.61 -1.64 9.70
CA LYS A 129 5.12 -2.82 10.42
C LYS A 129 4.07 -3.49 11.31
N ARG A 130 3.18 -2.71 11.93
CA ARG A 130 2.07 -3.26 12.73
C ARG A 130 1.07 -3.96 11.82
N HIS A 131 0.79 -3.39 10.64
CA HIS A 131 -0.09 -3.99 9.64
C HIS A 131 0.52 -5.25 9.01
N GLU A 132 1.81 -5.23 8.62
CA GLU A 132 2.57 -6.41 8.19
C GLU A 132 2.44 -7.53 9.22
N SER A 133 2.63 -7.21 10.52
CA SER A 133 2.51 -8.20 11.58
C SER A 133 1.09 -8.77 11.70
N ALA A 134 0.05 -7.95 11.53
CA ALA A 134 -1.33 -8.41 11.59
C ALA A 134 -1.65 -9.37 10.42
N TYR A 135 -1.34 -8.97 9.18
CA TYR A 135 -1.58 -9.81 8.01
C TYR A 135 -0.73 -11.08 8.00
N SER A 136 0.52 -11.01 8.47
CA SER A 136 1.39 -12.19 8.60
C SER A 136 0.84 -13.19 9.62
N LYS A 137 0.23 -12.74 10.72
CA LYS A 137 -0.44 -13.62 11.69
C LYS A 137 -1.70 -14.27 11.13
N ILE A 138 -2.44 -13.57 10.27
CA ILE A 138 -3.57 -14.16 9.55
C ILE A 138 -3.05 -15.26 8.61
N ALA A 139 -1.99 -14.98 7.84
CA ALA A 139 -1.35 -15.96 6.97
C ALA A 139 -0.81 -17.18 7.74
N GLU A 140 -0.14 -16.96 8.87
CA GLU A 140 0.33 -18.02 9.77
C GLU A 140 -0.83 -18.90 10.23
N LYS A 141 -1.95 -18.30 10.66
CA LYS A 141 -3.11 -19.07 11.07
C LYS A 141 -3.72 -19.88 9.92
N LEU A 142 -3.75 -19.31 8.71
CA LEU A 142 -4.20 -20.02 7.50
C LEU A 142 -3.29 -21.21 7.18
N PHE A 143 -1.97 -21.09 7.34
CA PHE A 143 -1.05 -22.22 7.20
C PHE A 143 -1.30 -23.32 8.25
N GLU A 144 -1.66 -22.97 9.48
CA GLU A 144 -1.98 -23.96 10.51
C GLU A 144 -3.26 -24.76 10.20
N VAL A 145 -4.30 -24.07 9.72
CA VAL A 145 -5.63 -24.69 9.55
C VAL A 145 -5.85 -25.27 8.15
N ASP A 146 -5.13 -24.77 7.15
CA ASP A 146 -5.30 -25.14 5.73
C ASP A 146 -3.99 -24.98 4.94
N ALA A 147 -2.98 -25.74 5.33
CA ALA A 147 -1.64 -25.67 4.76
C ALA A 147 -1.61 -25.91 3.24
N ASN A 148 -2.44 -26.82 2.73
CA ASN A 148 -2.40 -27.22 1.32
C ASN A 148 -2.81 -26.06 0.40
N ASP A 149 -3.98 -25.48 0.63
CA ASP A 149 -4.48 -24.40 -0.22
C ASP A 149 -3.68 -23.10 0.01
N MET A 150 -3.20 -22.86 1.23
CA MET A 150 -2.35 -21.71 1.52
C MET A 150 -0.99 -21.77 0.79
N VAL A 151 -0.34 -22.95 0.70
CA VAL A 151 0.89 -23.11 -0.08
C VAL A 151 0.62 -22.90 -1.58
N VAL A 152 -0.50 -23.42 -2.10
CA VAL A 152 -0.89 -23.22 -3.50
C VAL A 152 -1.11 -21.75 -3.81
N ALA A 153 -1.88 -21.05 -2.97
CA ALA A 153 -2.13 -19.62 -3.08
C ALA A 153 -0.83 -18.80 -3.01
N PHE A 154 0.09 -19.16 -2.12
CA PHE A 154 1.39 -18.48 -2.02
C PHE A 154 2.22 -18.68 -3.28
N ALA A 155 2.34 -19.92 -3.77
CA ALA A 155 3.05 -20.20 -5.01
C ALA A 155 2.42 -19.50 -6.22
N GLU A 156 1.09 -19.39 -6.26
CA GLU A 156 0.37 -18.65 -7.29
C GLU A 156 0.71 -17.15 -7.28
N MET A 157 0.64 -16.49 -6.12
CA MET A 157 1.00 -15.07 -6.00
C MET A 157 2.45 -14.81 -6.41
N MET A 158 3.38 -15.69 -6.03
CA MET A 158 4.79 -15.57 -6.43
C MET A 158 5.00 -15.75 -7.94
N ARG A 159 4.28 -16.68 -8.58
CA ARG A 159 4.37 -16.89 -10.05
C ARG A 159 3.78 -15.72 -10.83
N ARG A 160 2.66 -15.16 -10.39
CA ARG A 160 2.03 -13.98 -11.01
C ARG A 160 2.85 -12.71 -10.83
N LYS A 161 3.78 -12.72 -9.87
CA LYS A 161 4.47 -11.57 -9.30
C LYS A 161 3.49 -10.68 -8.53
N ILE A 162 3.99 -10.07 -7.47
CA ILE A 162 3.21 -9.12 -6.68
C ILE A 162 3.20 -7.78 -7.42
N SER A 163 2.09 -7.47 -8.10
CA SER A 163 1.88 -6.16 -8.72
C SER A 163 1.82 -5.06 -7.66
N MET A 164 2.43 -3.91 -7.92
CA MET A 164 2.29 -2.76 -7.02
C MET A 164 0.90 -2.14 -7.15
N PRO A 165 0.29 -1.64 -6.06
CA PRO A 165 -1.08 -1.10 -6.11
C PRO A 165 -1.22 0.08 -7.09
N ALA A 166 -0.18 0.92 -7.21
CA ALA A 166 -0.15 2.07 -8.09
C ALA A 166 0.37 1.77 -9.52
N HIS A 167 0.33 0.52 -10.00
CA HIS A 167 0.89 0.17 -11.31
C HIS A 167 0.16 0.80 -12.51
N PHE A 168 -1.07 1.29 -12.32
CA PHE A 168 -1.82 2.09 -13.31
C PHE A 168 -1.63 3.61 -13.15
N MET A 169 -0.57 4.06 -12.45
CA MET A 169 -0.27 5.48 -12.27
C MET A 169 -0.05 6.19 -13.62
N TYR A 170 -0.73 7.32 -13.82
CA TYR A 170 -0.72 8.13 -15.04
C TYR A 170 -0.95 9.60 -14.69
N ASP A 171 -0.16 10.52 -15.28
CA ASP A 171 -0.19 11.97 -14.97
C ASP A 171 -0.88 12.83 -16.05
N GLY A 172 -1.48 12.19 -17.06
CA GLY A 172 -2.04 12.90 -18.22
C GLY A 172 -1.12 12.96 -19.44
N PHE A 173 0.15 12.53 -19.31
CA PHE A 173 1.15 12.65 -20.38
C PHE A 173 2.00 11.39 -20.56
N ASP A 174 2.50 10.79 -19.47
CA ASP A 174 3.44 9.67 -19.50
C ASP A 174 2.74 8.32 -19.29
N PRO A 175 2.55 7.50 -20.34
CA PRO A 175 1.89 6.19 -20.23
C PRO A 175 2.72 5.16 -19.46
N ASN A 176 4.01 5.42 -19.20
CA ASN A 176 4.93 4.52 -18.50
C ASN A 176 5.35 5.10 -17.14
N LEU A 177 4.58 6.02 -16.58
CA LEU A 177 4.94 6.77 -15.37
C LEU A 177 5.32 5.88 -14.20
N PHE A 178 4.57 4.81 -13.94
CA PHE A 178 4.91 3.84 -12.88
C PHE A 178 6.29 3.19 -13.10
N HIS A 179 6.60 2.80 -14.34
CA HIS A 179 7.89 2.21 -14.67
C HIS A 179 9.04 3.22 -14.46
N HIS A 180 8.90 4.45 -14.95
CA HIS A 180 9.91 5.49 -14.74
C HIS A 180 10.11 5.82 -13.25
N PHE A 181 9.01 5.92 -12.48
CA PHE A 181 9.06 6.05 -11.02
C PHE A 181 9.82 4.89 -10.38
N SER A 182 9.53 3.64 -10.76
CA SER A 182 10.15 2.46 -10.17
C SER A 182 11.67 2.39 -10.41
N ILE A 183 12.14 2.83 -11.58
CA ILE A 183 13.58 2.93 -11.88
C ILE A 183 14.26 3.92 -10.95
N VAL A 184 13.64 5.08 -10.71
CA VAL A 184 14.18 6.10 -9.80
C VAL A 184 14.21 5.59 -8.37
N ALA A 185 13.13 4.97 -7.89
CA ALA A 185 13.05 4.40 -6.54
C ALA A 185 14.13 3.32 -6.32
N SER A 186 14.34 2.44 -7.31
CA SER A 186 15.37 1.41 -7.28
C SER A 186 16.78 2.01 -7.28
N ARG A 187 17.07 2.96 -8.17
CA ARG A 187 18.37 3.63 -8.25
C ARG A 187 18.74 4.39 -6.98
N LEU A 188 17.75 4.96 -6.28
CA LEU A 188 17.95 5.66 -5.01
C LEU A 188 18.04 4.71 -3.81
N GLY A 189 17.84 3.40 -3.99
CA GLY A 189 17.83 2.43 -2.90
C GLY A 189 16.63 2.56 -1.97
N VAL A 190 15.53 3.16 -2.44
CA VAL A 190 14.28 3.25 -1.67
C VAL A 190 13.60 1.89 -1.65
N TYR A 191 13.42 1.28 -2.81
CA TYR A 191 12.85 -0.06 -2.99
C TYR A 191 13.43 -0.70 -4.26
N SER A 192 13.99 -1.89 -4.15
CA SER A 192 14.66 -2.60 -5.25
C SER A 192 14.07 -4.00 -5.47
N ALA A 193 14.35 -4.57 -6.64
CA ALA A 193 14.06 -5.97 -6.97
C ALA A 193 14.97 -6.95 -6.22
#